data_AF-A0A8X7CN22-F1
#
_entry.id   AF-A0A8X7CN22-F1
#
_cell.length_a   1.000
_cell.length_b   1.000
_cell.length_c   1.000
_cell.angle_alpha   90.00
_cell.angle_beta   90.00
_cell.angle_gamma   90.00
#
_symmetry.space_group_name_H-M   'P 1'
#
loop_
_entity.id
_entity.type
_entity.pdbx_description
1 polymer ?
#
loop_
_entity_poly.entity_id
_entity_poly.type
_entity_poly.pdbx_seq_one_letter_code
_entity_poly.pdbx_strand_id
1 'polypeptide(L)'
;MKELRQLAVWSWILCLALAYCNAISLNKTKLLAIGKEKEICMKELGCFAITDDFKSLIHRPINVLPHDRATINTKCLLYTRKNAKESHQLIVSDPTTFTESNFNKDNPTKFIVHGFMDSELYGPWMLEMKDEFLMHGDYNIIVVDWSGGNKPPYYQATSNTRVVAAEIAIVAQALEKYFGVKRENMHVIGHSLGSHIAGYVGERLKTLGRITGCDPAEPYFQNMPPSVRLDPTDADFVDVIHSDATDILFIGFGMSHSVGHVDFFPNNGRNQPGCKTDKFKSFITDGLNEGLRRFGACNHQRSLDFMIHTINYRKIPPVGYECTNWKDFLAGKCAECGKDSSRCAIMGIRADEYKEHRNSSITHNMYLQTSGKSPFWRQETWPTGHSVVNRIMEFNLKQ
;
A
#
# COMPACT_ATOMS: atom_id res chain seq x y z
N MET A 1 25.90 23.61 -15.37
CA MET A 1 24.61 22.93 -15.03
C MET A 1 24.73 21.44 -14.72
N LYS A 2 25.59 20.65 -15.38
CA LYS A 2 25.89 19.26 -14.96
C LYS A 2 26.60 19.19 -13.59
N GLU A 3 27.50 20.13 -13.30
CA GLU A 3 28.26 20.17 -12.04
C GLU A 3 27.40 20.57 -10.83
N LEU A 4 26.45 21.49 -10.98
CA LEU A 4 25.47 21.83 -9.94
C LEU A 4 24.51 20.66 -9.61
N ARG A 5 24.24 19.78 -10.59
CA ARG A 5 23.45 18.55 -10.37
C ARG A 5 24.22 17.49 -9.59
N GLN A 6 25.53 17.38 -9.82
CA GLN A 6 26.39 16.54 -9.00
C GLN A 6 26.48 17.10 -7.58
N LEU A 7 26.67 18.40 -7.40
CA LEU A 7 26.79 19.03 -6.08
C LEU A 7 25.52 18.87 -5.21
N ALA A 8 24.32 18.93 -5.80
CA ALA A 8 23.07 18.71 -5.05
C ALA A 8 22.85 17.23 -4.68
N VAL A 9 23.21 16.29 -5.55
CA VAL A 9 23.15 14.84 -5.27
C VAL A 9 24.22 14.45 -4.25
N TRP A 10 25.43 14.99 -4.36
CA TRP A 10 26.49 14.85 -3.37
C TRP A 10 26.09 15.51 -2.05
N SER A 11 25.39 16.65 -2.04
CA SER A 11 24.89 17.27 -0.80
C SER A 11 23.83 16.42 -0.11
N TRP A 12 22.95 15.74 -0.86
CA TRP A 12 21.96 14.81 -0.30
C TRP A 12 22.57 13.49 0.16
N ILE A 13 23.49 12.91 -0.62
CA ILE A 13 24.26 11.73 -0.22
C ILE A 13 25.15 12.07 0.98
N LEU A 14 25.72 13.27 1.05
CA LEU A 14 26.49 13.75 2.19
C LEU A 14 25.58 14.02 3.39
N CYS A 15 24.34 14.49 3.22
CA CYS A 15 23.36 14.57 4.31
C CYS A 15 22.93 13.18 4.81
N LEU A 16 22.72 12.21 3.91
CA LEU A 16 22.42 10.83 4.27
C LEU A 16 23.63 10.14 4.91
N ALA A 17 24.83 10.36 4.39
CA ALA A 17 26.09 9.84 4.92
C ALA A 17 26.52 10.56 6.20
N LEU A 18 26.19 11.84 6.40
CA LEU A 18 26.39 12.55 7.66
C LEU A 18 25.31 12.19 8.67
N ALA A 19 24.08 11.86 8.25
CA ALA A 19 23.09 11.22 9.12
C ALA A 19 23.55 9.80 9.52
N TYR A 20 24.17 9.06 8.59
CA TYR A 20 24.78 7.75 8.83
C TYR A 20 26.04 7.85 9.71
N CYS A 21 26.90 8.84 9.47
CA CYS A 21 28.14 9.07 10.22
C CYS A 21 27.88 9.73 11.57
N ASN A 22 26.86 10.58 11.72
CA ASN A 22 26.40 11.05 13.03
C ASN A 22 25.71 9.92 13.81
N ALA A 23 25.10 8.95 13.12
CA ALA A 23 24.66 7.70 13.76
C ALA A 23 25.86 6.81 14.19
N ILE A 24 27.00 6.86 13.49
CA ILE A 24 28.24 6.16 13.87
C ILE A 24 29.03 6.94 14.95
N SER A 25 28.86 8.26 15.03
CA SER A 25 29.43 9.13 16.08
C SER A 25 28.63 9.13 17.39
N LEU A 26 27.53 8.35 17.46
CA LEU A 26 26.94 8.00 18.73
C LEU A 26 27.96 7.17 19.51
N ASN A 27 28.57 7.83 20.50
CA ASN A 27 29.46 7.29 21.52
C ASN A 27 29.22 5.78 21.72
N LYS A 28 30.23 4.92 21.55
CA LYS A 28 30.09 3.44 21.59
C LYS A 28 29.33 2.95 22.84
N THR A 29 29.32 3.72 23.92
CA THR A 29 28.54 3.50 25.14
C THR A 29 27.02 3.75 25.01
N LYS A 30 26.56 4.59 24.08
CA LYS A 30 25.12 4.78 23.75
C LYS A 30 24.58 3.77 22.73
N LEU A 31 25.40 3.30 21.79
CA LEU A 31 24.98 2.22 20.85
C LEU A 31 24.74 0.88 21.56
N LEU A 32 25.48 0.62 22.65
CA LEU A 32 25.27 -0.51 23.54
C LEU A 32 24.12 -0.31 24.56
N ALA A 33 23.48 0.87 24.56
CA ALA A 33 22.42 1.23 25.50
C ALA A 33 21.07 1.55 24.82
N ILE A 34 20.88 1.11 23.57
CA ILE A 34 19.54 1.05 22.95
C ILE A 34 18.81 -0.17 23.55
N GLY A 35 18.07 0.10 24.63
CA GLY A 35 17.03 -0.76 25.20
C GLY A 35 17.49 -2.08 25.82
N LYS A 36 17.60 -2.13 27.15
CA LYS A 36 17.62 -3.41 27.89
C LYS A 36 16.32 -4.20 27.73
N GLU A 37 15.22 -3.52 27.38
CA GLU A 37 13.91 -4.13 27.17
C GLU A 37 13.78 -4.64 25.73
N LYS A 38 13.41 -5.91 25.59
CA LYS A 38 13.17 -6.58 24.30
C LYS A 38 11.69 -6.58 23.90
N GLU A 39 10.82 -6.07 24.77
CA GLU A 39 9.37 -6.12 24.65
C GLU A 39 8.73 -4.92 25.37
N ILE A 40 7.64 -4.40 24.80
CA ILE A 40 6.76 -3.42 25.46
C ILE A 40 5.30 -3.90 25.35
N CYS A 41 4.52 -3.79 26.42
CA CYS A 41 3.12 -4.20 26.45
C CYS A 41 2.18 -2.99 26.59
N MET A 42 1.11 -2.94 25.81
CA MET A 42 0.16 -1.83 25.74
C MET A 42 -1.26 -2.32 25.97
N LYS A 43 -1.56 -2.73 27.22
CA LYS A 43 -2.89 -3.16 27.67
C LYS A 43 -3.59 -4.09 26.64
N GLU A 44 -4.73 -3.68 26.09
CA GLU A 44 -5.54 -4.45 25.14
C GLU A 44 -4.87 -4.71 23.78
N LEU A 45 -3.80 -3.99 23.43
CA LEU A 45 -3.05 -4.20 22.18
C LEU A 45 -2.07 -5.39 22.27
N GLY A 46 -1.83 -5.89 23.49
CA GLY A 46 -0.85 -6.93 23.78
C GLY A 46 0.59 -6.41 23.83
N CYS A 47 1.54 -7.31 23.60
CA CYS A 47 2.97 -7.04 23.71
C CYS A 47 3.67 -7.02 22.34
N PHE A 48 4.71 -6.21 22.25
CA PHE A 48 5.49 -5.96 21.05
C PHE A 48 6.95 -6.28 21.33
N ALA A 49 7.35 -7.51 21.03
CA ALA A 49 8.73 -7.96 21.16
C ALA A 49 9.53 -7.79 19.86
N ILE A 50 10.84 -7.55 19.97
CA ILE A 50 11.79 -7.67 18.85
C ILE A 50 12.26 -9.13 18.82
N THR A 51 11.54 -9.98 18.08
CA THR A 51 11.90 -11.38 17.89
C THR A 51 13.05 -11.54 16.89
N ASP A 52 13.56 -12.76 16.73
CA ASP A 52 14.66 -13.04 15.80
C ASP A 52 14.26 -12.79 14.34
N ASP A 53 12.99 -12.97 13.98
CA ASP A 53 12.46 -12.70 12.64
C ASP A 53 12.67 -11.24 12.19
N PHE A 54 12.67 -10.28 13.12
CA PHE A 54 12.89 -8.86 12.81
C PHE A 54 14.38 -8.51 12.59
N LYS A 55 15.32 -9.43 12.88
CA LYS A 55 16.75 -9.13 12.84
C LYS A 55 17.32 -9.48 11.48
N SER A 56 17.84 -8.47 10.78
CA SER A 56 18.63 -8.67 9.57
C SER A 56 19.71 -7.60 9.47
N LEU A 57 20.98 -8.02 9.40
CA LEU A 57 22.11 -7.09 9.30
C LEU A 57 22.06 -6.21 8.04
N ILE A 58 21.38 -6.70 6.99
CA ILE A 58 21.31 -6.03 5.69
C ILE A 58 19.97 -5.33 5.52
N HIS A 59 18.87 -6.04 5.76
CA HIS A 59 17.53 -5.57 5.39
C HIS A 59 16.81 -4.82 6.53
N ARG A 60 17.20 -5.06 7.78
CA ARG A 60 16.61 -4.44 8.97
C ARG A 60 17.66 -4.24 10.08
N PRO A 61 18.68 -3.39 9.85
CA PRO A 61 19.86 -3.30 10.71
C PRO A 61 19.58 -2.64 12.07
N ILE A 62 18.57 -1.75 12.13
CA ILE A 62 18.17 -1.07 13.35
C ILE A 62 16.79 -1.58 13.74
N ASN A 63 16.67 -2.14 14.94
CA ASN A 63 15.40 -2.55 15.50
C ASN A 63 15.17 -1.80 16.81
N VAL A 64 13.97 -1.24 16.93
CA VAL A 64 13.52 -0.46 18.09
C VAL A 64 12.13 -0.92 18.49
N LEU A 65 11.79 -0.78 19.77
CA LEU A 65 10.42 -0.97 20.22
C LEU A 65 9.53 0.14 19.63
N PRO A 66 8.24 -0.16 19.36
CA PRO A 66 7.34 0.87 18.87
C PRO A 66 7.10 1.93 19.94
N HIS A 67 6.77 3.14 19.50
CA HIS A 67 6.27 4.19 20.38
C HIS A 67 4.94 3.77 21.02
N ASP A 68 4.62 4.38 22.16
CA ASP A 68 3.33 4.17 22.81
C ASP A 68 2.17 4.69 21.94
N ARG A 69 0.96 4.16 22.21
CA ARG A 69 -0.24 4.50 21.44
C ARG A 69 -0.63 5.97 21.50
N ALA A 70 -0.33 6.70 22.58
CA ALA A 70 -0.66 8.12 22.68
C ALA A 70 0.27 8.96 21.80
N THR A 71 1.54 8.55 21.66
CA THR A 71 2.48 9.15 20.71
C THR A 71 2.08 8.89 19.25
N ILE A 72 1.71 7.64 18.91
CA ILE A 72 1.30 7.29 17.53
C ILE A 72 -0.05 7.95 17.19
N ASN A 73 -0.97 8.00 18.17
CA ASN A 73 -2.29 8.61 18.08
C ASN A 73 -3.10 8.13 16.86
N THR A 74 -3.21 6.81 16.72
CA THR A 74 -3.98 6.20 15.62
C THR A 74 -5.47 6.54 15.76
N LYS A 75 -6.08 7.04 14.69
CA LYS A 75 -7.51 7.35 14.62
C LYS A 75 -8.18 6.49 13.55
N CYS A 76 -9.31 5.89 13.88
CA CYS A 76 -10.18 5.20 12.93
C CYS A 76 -11.42 6.05 12.68
N LEU A 77 -11.52 6.62 11.47
CA LEU A 77 -12.48 7.65 11.11
C LEU A 77 -13.53 7.08 10.16
N LEU A 78 -14.73 6.82 10.67
CA LEU A 78 -15.82 6.21 9.92
C LEU A 78 -16.55 7.24 9.07
N TYR A 79 -16.69 6.90 7.80
CA TYR A 79 -17.54 7.56 6.82
C TYR A 79 -18.54 6.57 6.23
N THR A 80 -19.76 7.03 6.08
CA THR A 80 -20.83 6.36 5.35
C THR A 80 -21.55 7.39 4.49
N ARG A 81 -22.49 6.98 3.65
CA ARG A 81 -23.34 7.95 2.92
C ARG A 81 -24.10 8.91 3.85
N LYS A 82 -24.41 8.49 5.09
CA LYS A 82 -25.13 9.31 6.08
C LYS A 82 -24.26 10.41 6.69
N ASN A 83 -22.93 10.26 6.65
CA ASN A 83 -21.96 11.21 7.19
C ASN A 83 -20.75 11.37 6.24
N ALA A 84 -20.98 11.51 4.94
CA ALA A 84 -19.91 11.52 3.95
C ALA A 84 -18.92 12.69 4.11
N LYS A 85 -19.35 13.78 4.74
CA LYS A 85 -18.58 15.03 4.91
C LYS A 85 -17.81 15.12 6.23
N GLU A 86 -18.29 14.47 7.28
CA GLU A 86 -17.75 14.57 8.63
C GLU A 86 -17.58 13.16 9.20
N SER A 87 -16.35 12.82 9.58
CA SER A 87 -16.04 11.51 10.13
C SER A 87 -16.65 11.34 11.51
N HIS A 88 -17.01 10.09 11.80
CA HIS A 88 -17.32 9.64 13.15
C HIS A 88 -16.14 8.82 13.67
N GLN A 89 -15.44 9.29 14.70
CA GLN A 89 -14.28 8.56 15.23
C GLN A 89 -14.73 7.35 16.06
N LEU A 90 -14.18 6.17 15.75
CA LEU A 90 -14.40 4.93 16.51
C LEU A 90 -13.31 4.80 17.59
N ILE A 91 -13.71 4.72 18.85
CA ILE A 91 -12.79 4.69 20.01
C ILE A 91 -13.13 3.50 20.90
N VAL A 92 -12.27 2.48 20.93
CA VAL A 92 -12.56 1.20 21.64
C VAL A 92 -12.80 1.39 23.14
N SER A 93 -12.15 2.37 23.78
CA SER A 93 -12.37 2.68 25.19
C SER A 93 -13.72 3.35 25.47
N ASP A 94 -14.43 3.82 24.44
CA ASP A 94 -15.74 4.44 24.53
C ASP A 94 -16.76 3.71 23.64
N PRO A 95 -17.49 2.71 24.19
CA PRO A 95 -18.48 1.94 23.44
C PRO A 95 -19.56 2.77 22.75
N THR A 96 -19.86 3.97 23.26
CA THR A 96 -20.89 4.85 22.68
C THR A 96 -20.51 5.28 21.27
N THR A 97 -19.21 5.46 21.01
CA THR A 97 -18.69 5.78 19.67
C THR A 97 -19.00 4.71 18.63
N PHE A 98 -19.22 3.46 19.03
CA PHE A 98 -19.68 2.41 18.12
C PHE A 98 -21.20 2.47 17.99
N THR A 99 -21.94 2.38 19.10
CA THR A 99 -23.41 2.23 19.09
C THR A 99 -24.15 3.42 18.48
N GLU A 100 -23.59 4.63 18.54
CA GLU A 100 -24.17 5.85 17.99
C GLU A 100 -23.66 6.18 16.58
N SER A 101 -22.71 5.40 16.06
CA SER A 101 -22.18 5.62 14.72
C SER A 101 -23.17 5.24 13.62
N ASN A 102 -22.92 5.71 12.40
CA ASN A 102 -23.70 5.32 11.21
C ASN A 102 -23.30 3.96 10.62
N PHE A 103 -22.49 3.16 11.32
CA PHE A 103 -22.02 1.87 10.83
C PHE A 103 -23.19 0.93 10.54
N ASN A 104 -23.12 0.20 9.42
CA ASN A 104 -24.10 -0.81 9.05
C ASN A 104 -23.41 -2.13 8.71
N LYS A 105 -23.69 -3.17 9.50
CA LYS A 105 -23.10 -4.52 9.34
C LYS A 105 -23.37 -5.17 7.98
N ASP A 106 -24.45 -4.78 7.31
CA ASP A 106 -24.86 -5.35 6.03
C ASP A 106 -24.12 -4.70 4.84
N ASN A 107 -23.41 -3.60 5.09
CA ASN A 107 -22.56 -2.93 4.09
C ASN A 107 -21.12 -3.47 4.16
N PRO A 108 -20.40 -3.60 3.03
CA PRO A 108 -18.99 -3.96 3.05
C PRO A 108 -18.16 -2.90 3.78
N THR A 109 -17.22 -3.35 4.62
CA THR A 109 -16.36 -2.48 5.42
C THR A 109 -14.97 -2.40 4.82
N LYS A 110 -14.47 -1.18 4.60
CA LYS A 110 -13.16 -0.94 4.00
C LYS A 110 -12.32 -0.03 4.89
N PHE A 111 -11.14 -0.49 5.26
CA PHE A 111 -10.13 0.34 5.92
C PHE A 111 -9.18 0.91 4.87
N ILE A 112 -8.85 2.19 4.95
CA ILE A 112 -7.87 2.87 4.08
C ILE A 112 -6.72 3.33 4.96
N VAL A 113 -5.50 2.84 4.71
CA VAL A 113 -4.34 3.04 5.58
C VAL A 113 -3.18 3.65 4.80
N HIS A 114 -2.74 4.84 5.23
CA HIS A 114 -1.65 5.57 4.56
C HIS A 114 -0.25 5.09 4.97
N GLY A 115 0.77 5.65 4.31
CA GLY A 115 2.17 5.30 4.47
C GLY A 115 3.01 6.27 5.31
N PHE A 116 4.32 6.24 5.04
CA PHE A 116 5.34 7.11 5.64
C PHE A 116 5.15 8.58 5.21
N MET A 117 5.29 9.51 6.15
CA MET A 117 5.12 10.96 5.90
C MET A 117 3.82 11.36 5.20
N ASP A 118 2.77 10.57 5.39
CA ASP A 118 1.42 10.79 4.84
C ASP A 118 0.40 11.05 5.97
N SER A 119 -0.82 11.44 5.65
CA SER A 119 -1.91 11.58 6.63
C SER A 119 -3.26 11.67 5.92
N GLU A 120 -4.35 11.59 6.69
CA GLU A 120 -5.71 11.86 6.18
C GLU A 120 -5.82 13.20 5.44
N LEU A 121 -5.05 14.20 5.87
CA LEU A 121 -5.08 15.56 5.33
C LEU A 121 -3.92 15.85 4.37
N TYR A 122 -2.95 14.94 4.22
CA TYR A 122 -1.79 15.13 3.37
C TYR A 122 -2.03 14.57 1.97
N GLY A 123 -2.47 15.46 1.08
CA GLY A 123 -2.97 15.05 -0.22
C GLY A 123 -4.41 14.52 -0.12
N PRO A 124 -5.21 14.65 -1.18
CA PRO A 124 -6.65 14.35 -1.11
C PRO A 124 -6.98 12.85 -1.27
N TRP A 125 -6.00 11.99 -1.55
CA TRP A 125 -6.24 10.64 -2.08
C TRP A 125 -7.09 9.73 -1.18
N MET A 126 -6.93 9.80 0.15
CA MET A 126 -7.71 8.96 1.07
C MET A 126 -9.18 9.37 1.05
N LEU A 127 -9.44 10.68 1.05
CA LEU A 127 -10.78 11.25 0.99
C LEU A 127 -11.39 11.06 -0.39
N GLU A 128 -10.61 11.19 -1.46
CA GLU A 128 -11.03 10.88 -2.84
C GLU A 128 -11.44 9.41 -2.97
N MET A 129 -10.62 8.47 -2.48
CA MET A 129 -10.95 7.05 -2.50
C MET A 129 -12.22 6.74 -1.71
N LYS A 130 -12.36 7.35 -0.52
CA LYS A 130 -13.61 7.29 0.27
C LYS A 130 -14.79 7.81 -0.54
N ASP A 131 -14.68 8.98 -1.15
CA ASP A 131 -15.77 9.59 -1.91
C ASP A 131 -16.17 8.75 -3.12
N GLU A 132 -15.21 8.18 -3.85
CA GLU A 132 -15.48 7.25 -4.94
C GLU A 132 -16.24 6.01 -4.44
N PHE A 133 -15.87 5.42 -3.30
CA PHE A 133 -16.65 4.33 -2.73
C PHE A 133 -18.09 4.76 -2.42
N LEU A 134 -18.27 5.86 -1.69
CA LEU A 134 -19.57 6.34 -1.26
C LEU A 134 -20.45 6.81 -2.43
N MET A 135 -19.86 7.26 -3.53
CA MET A 135 -20.59 7.54 -4.77
C MET A 135 -21.18 6.26 -5.38
N HIS A 136 -20.41 5.17 -5.43
CA HIS A 136 -20.78 3.95 -6.15
C HIS A 136 -21.50 2.87 -5.33
N GLY A 137 -21.68 3.06 -4.02
CA GLY A 137 -22.44 2.12 -3.20
C GLY A 137 -22.55 2.52 -1.73
N ASP A 138 -23.28 1.70 -0.97
CA ASP A 138 -23.34 1.81 0.48
C ASP A 138 -22.17 1.01 1.08
N TYR A 139 -21.24 1.73 1.71
CA TYR A 139 -20.04 1.18 2.33
C TYR A 139 -19.84 1.77 3.72
N ASN A 140 -19.15 1.02 4.59
CA ASN A 140 -18.49 1.59 5.77
C ASN A 140 -17.03 1.84 5.40
N ILE A 141 -16.64 3.10 5.22
CA ILE A 141 -15.26 3.46 4.92
C ILE A 141 -14.59 3.99 6.18
N ILE A 142 -13.51 3.35 6.61
CA ILE A 142 -12.75 3.73 7.79
C ILE A 142 -11.38 4.22 7.34
N VAL A 143 -11.19 5.53 7.37
CA VAL A 143 -9.89 6.15 7.10
C VAL A 143 -9.04 6.05 8.37
N VAL A 144 -7.81 5.53 8.24
CA VAL A 144 -6.90 5.37 9.37
C VAL A 144 -5.80 6.42 9.31
N ASP A 145 -5.85 7.39 10.22
CA ASP A 145 -4.79 8.39 10.41
C ASP A 145 -3.85 7.94 11.53
N TRP A 146 -2.58 7.75 11.21
CA TRP A 146 -1.50 7.41 12.15
C TRP A 146 -0.30 8.37 12.01
N SER A 147 -0.56 9.60 11.57
CA SER A 147 0.44 10.63 11.31
C SER A 147 1.27 11.08 12.52
N GLY A 148 0.88 10.70 13.73
CA GLY A 148 1.71 10.84 14.94
C GLY A 148 2.93 9.90 14.95
N GLY A 149 2.82 8.72 14.30
CA GLY A 149 3.83 7.66 14.34
C GLY A 149 4.59 7.39 13.04
N ASN A 150 4.28 8.09 11.95
CA ASN A 150 4.79 7.75 10.61
C ASN A 150 5.91 8.67 10.07
N LYS A 151 6.50 9.50 10.93
CA LYS A 151 7.53 10.49 10.59
C LYS A 151 8.94 9.92 10.78
N PRO A 152 9.99 10.58 10.25
CA PRO A 152 11.37 10.20 10.52
C PRO A 152 11.66 10.07 12.03
N PRO A 153 12.53 9.13 12.43
CA PRO A 153 13.32 8.26 11.57
C PRO A 153 12.53 7.06 11.01
N TYR A 154 12.84 6.63 9.79
CA TYR A 154 12.10 5.57 9.09
C TYR A 154 12.05 4.25 9.86
N TYR A 155 13.15 3.84 10.51
CA TYR A 155 13.17 2.62 11.34
C TYR A 155 12.14 2.67 12.47
N GLN A 156 11.88 3.84 13.06
CA GLN A 156 10.87 3.99 14.11
C GLN A 156 9.47 3.92 13.53
N ALA A 157 9.21 4.59 12.40
CA ALA A 157 7.95 4.48 11.68
C ALA A 157 7.63 3.03 11.31
N THR A 158 8.64 2.26 10.84
CA THR A 158 8.46 0.83 10.55
C THR A 158 8.12 0.02 11.80
N SER A 159 8.66 0.36 12.98
CA SER A 159 8.29 -0.32 14.22
C SER A 159 6.87 0.02 14.66
N ASN A 160 6.47 1.28 14.54
CA ASN A 160 5.15 1.79 14.91
C ASN A 160 4.01 1.14 14.11
N THR A 161 4.27 0.66 12.88
CA THR A 161 3.28 -0.07 12.07
C THR A 161 2.60 -1.22 12.83
N ARG A 162 3.33 -1.90 13.72
CA ARG A 162 2.81 -3.01 14.53
C ARG A 162 1.74 -2.55 15.51
N VAL A 163 1.92 -1.37 16.12
CA VAL A 163 0.94 -0.79 17.06
C VAL A 163 -0.26 -0.28 16.29
N VAL A 164 -0.07 0.38 15.14
CA VAL A 164 -1.18 0.82 14.28
C VAL A 164 -2.05 -0.36 13.85
N ALA A 165 -1.42 -1.48 13.47
CA ALA A 165 -2.15 -2.70 13.14
C ALA A 165 -2.92 -3.28 14.33
N ALA A 166 -2.35 -3.21 15.54
CA ALA A 166 -3.06 -3.61 16.75
C ALA A 166 -4.29 -2.73 17.02
N GLU A 167 -4.16 -1.41 16.81
CA GLU A 167 -5.28 -0.45 16.94
C GLU A 167 -6.41 -0.74 15.94
N ILE A 168 -6.07 -0.98 14.67
CA ILE A 168 -7.06 -1.35 13.65
C ILE A 168 -7.72 -2.70 14.01
N ALA A 169 -6.95 -3.68 14.46
CA ALA A 169 -7.47 -5.00 14.83
C ALA A 169 -8.46 -4.93 16.00
N ILE A 170 -8.19 -4.13 17.04
CA ILE A 170 -9.16 -3.97 18.15
C ILE A 170 -10.42 -3.22 17.72
N VAL A 171 -10.33 -2.29 16.77
CA VAL A 171 -11.51 -1.63 16.18
C VAL A 171 -12.32 -2.63 15.36
N ALA A 172 -11.67 -3.46 14.53
CA ALA A 172 -12.35 -4.52 13.78
C ALA A 172 -13.05 -5.54 14.71
N GLN A 173 -12.40 -5.95 15.80
CA GLN A 173 -12.99 -6.80 16.83
C GLN A 173 -14.17 -6.12 17.54
N ALA A 174 -14.08 -4.83 17.81
CA ALA A 174 -15.18 -4.06 18.40
C ALA A 174 -16.38 -3.98 17.43
N LEU A 175 -16.14 -3.77 16.13
CA LEU A 175 -17.20 -3.79 15.11
C LEU A 175 -17.91 -5.15 15.08
N GLU A 176 -17.15 -6.24 15.06
CA GLU A 176 -17.71 -7.61 15.16
C GLU A 176 -18.52 -7.79 16.44
N LYS A 177 -17.98 -7.37 17.59
CA LYS A 177 -18.64 -7.49 18.89
C LYS A 177 -19.97 -6.72 18.96
N TYR A 178 -20.00 -5.46 18.52
CA TYR A 178 -21.15 -4.58 18.69
C TYR A 178 -22.20 -4.73 17.58
N PHE A 179 -21.79 -5.12 16.36
CA PHE A 179 -22.68 -5.19 15.21
C PHE A 179 -22.84 -6.59 14.63
N GLY A 180 -22.02 -7.57 15.03
CA GLY A 180 -22.02 -8.91 14.45
C GLY A 180 -21.52 -8.95 13.00
N VAL A 181 -20.76 -7.94 12.56
CA VAL A 181 -20.13 -7.97 11.24
C VAL A 181 -19.01 -9.01 11.21
N LYS A 182 -18.98 -9.81 10.14
CA LYS A 182 -17.97 -10.83 9.92
C LYS A 182 -16.67 -10.21 9.40
N ARG A 183 -15.51 -10.68 9.89
CA ARG A 183 -14.19 -10.19 9.45
C ARG A 183 -13.90 -10.52 7.98
N GLU A 184 -14.53 -11.58 7.47
CA GLU A 184 -14.54 -12.00 6.07
C GLU A 184 -15.22 -10.96 5.14
N ASN A 185 -16.01 -10.05 5.70
CA ASN A 185 -16.64 -8.92 4.98
C ASN A 185 -15.81 -7.63 5.08
N MET A 186 -14.62 -7.67 5.69
CA MET A 186 -13.73 -6.52 5.83
C MET A 186 -12.61 -6.57 4.80
N HIS A 187 -12.25 -5.40 4.28
CA HIS A 187 -11.19 -5.20 3.30
C HIS A 187 -10.23 -4.11 3.77
N VAL A 188 -8.95 -4.42 3.95
CA VAL A 188 -7.93 -3.42 4.31
C VAL A 188 -7.12 -3.04 3.07
N ILE A 189 -7.16 -1.76 2.70
CA ILE A 189 -6.40 -1.18 1.59
C ILE A 189 -5.25 -0.36 2.20
N GLY A 190 -4.03 -0.84 2.04
CA GLY A 190 -2.83 -0.20 2.58
C GLY A 190 -1.95 0.37 1.47
N HIS A 191 -1.33 1.52 1.70
CA HIS A 191 -0.31 2.08 0.80
C HIS A 191 1.04 2.19 1.48
N SER A 192 2.13 1.83 0.78
CA SER A 192 3.49 1.93 1.31
C SER A 192 3.64 1.15 2.64
N LEU A 193 4.03 1.82 3.75
CA LEU A 193 4.01 1.23 5.10
C LEU A 193 2.61 0.72 5.53
N GLY A 194 1.54 1.35 5.02
CA GLY A 194 0.15 0.93 5.22
C GLY A 194 -0.15 -0.48 4.72
N SER A 195 0.55 -0.94 3.67
CA SER A 195 0.41 -2.32 3.17
C SER A 195 0.88 -3.35 4.20
N HIS A 196 1.95 -3.04 4.94
CA HIS A 196 2.44 -3.91 6.01
C HIS A 196 1.61 -3.80 7.29
N ILE A 197 1.05 -2.61 7.56
CA ILE A 197 0.03 -2.46 8.60
C ILE A 197 -1.15 -3.39 8.30
N ALA A 198 -1.62 -3.44 7.04
CA ALA A 198 -2.69 -4.33 6.63
C ALA A 198 -2.35 -5.82 6.86
N GLY A 199 -1.12 -6.25 6.52
CA GLY A 199 -0.63 -7.60 6.81
C GLY A 199 -0.69 -7.94 8.30
N TYR A 200 -0.13 -7.08 9.15
CA TYR A 200 -0.18 -7.26 10.60
C TYR A 200 -1.61 -7.22 11.18
N VAL A 201 -2.55 -6.50 10.55
CA VAL A 201 -3.98 -6.56 10.95
C VAL A 201 -4.52 -7.97 10.69
N GLY A 202 -4.26 -8.51 9.50
CA GLY A 202 -4.59 -9.87 9.13
C GLY A 202 -4.03 -10.92 10.09
N GLU A 203 -2.72 -10.86 10.34
CA GLU A 203 -2.03 -11.76 11.28
C GLU A 203 -2.64 -11.75 12.68
N ARG A 204 -3.08 -10.58 13.17
CA ARG A 204 -3.70 -10.42 14.48
C ARG A 204 -5.13 -10.92 14.52
N LEU A 205 -5.91 -10.69 13.46
CA LEU A 205 -7.30 -11.11 13.38
C LEU A 205 -7.45 -12.61 13.08
N LYS A 206 -6.43 -13.25 12.50
CA LYS A 206 -6.41 -14.66 12.03
C LYS A 206 -7.43 -15.00 10.94
N THR A 207 -8.38 -14.11 10.69
CA THR A 207 -9.48 -14.20 9.73
C THR A 207 -9.75 -12.79 9.24
N LEU A 208 -9.59 -12.58 7.93
CA LEU A 208 -9.83 -11.29 7.28
C LEU A 208 -10.17 -11.55 5.81
N GLY A 209 -11.21 -10.89 5.30
CA GLY A 209 -11.73 -11.17 3.97
C GLY A 209 -10.79 -10.78 2.83
N ARG A 210 -10.18 -9.59 2.92
CA ARG A 210 -9.29 -9.11 1.86
C ARG A 210 -8.26 -8.10 2.35
N ILE A 211 -7.05 -8.17 1.79
CA ILE A 211 -6.06 -7.09 1.83
C ILE A 211 -5.72 -6.67 0.40
N THR A 212 -5.65 -5.37 0.15
CA THR A 212 -5.02 -4.82 -1.06
C THR A 212 -3.79 -4.01 -0.69
N GLY A 213 -2.62 -4.44 -1.15
CA GLY A 213 -1.35 -3.72 -0.99
C GLY A 213 -1.10 -2.79 -2.18
N CYS A 214 -1.19 -1.48 -1.97
CA CYS A 214 -0.84 -0.46 -2.96
C CYS A 214 0.63 -0.10 -2.80
N ASP A 215 1.47 -0.67 -3.66
CA ASP A 215 2.92 -0.50 -3.70
C ASP A 215 3.59 -0.65 -2.32
N PRO A 216 3.56 -1.85 -1.72
CA PRO A 216 4.11 -2.10 -0.38
C PRO A 216 5.58 -1.66 -0.29
N ALA A 217 5.98 -1.05 0.83
CA ALA A 217 7.31 -0.47 0.96
C ALA A 217 8.43 -1.52 0.94
N GLU A 218 9.51 -1.28 0.21
CA GLU A 218 10.68 -2.17 0.18
C GLU A 218 11.50 -2.14 1.49
N PRO A 219 11.94 -0.96 1.99
CA PRO A 219 12.94 -0.92 3.04
C PRO A 219 12.39 -1.49 4.35
N TYR A 220 13.15 -2.34 5.03
CA TYR A 220 12.79 -3.03 6.29
C TYR A 220 11.77 -4.17 6.15
N PHE A 221 11.29 -4.48 4.92
CA PHE A 221 10.28 -5.51 4.67
C PHE A 221 10.69 -6.50 3.57
N GLN A 222 11.23 -6.04 2.43
CA GLN A 222 11.69 -6.96 1.39
C GLN A 222 12.83 -7.85 1.93
N ASN A 223 12.78 -9.14 1.59
CA ASN A 223 13.66 -10.19 2.12
C ASN A 223 13.50 -10.51 3.62
N MET A 224 12.48 -9.96 4.29
CA MET A 224 12.11 -10.38 5.64
C MET A 224 11.08 -11.52 5.58
N PRO A 225 11.00 -12.37 6.63
CA PRO A 225 10.02 -13.46 6.69
C PRO A 225 8.57 -12.93 6.69
N PRO A 226 7.58 -13.78 6.33
CA PRO A 226 6.16 -13.42 6.33
C PRO A 226 5.68 -12.72 7.62
N SER A 227 6.15 -13.14 8.79
CA SER A 227 5.83 -12.54 10.10
C SER A 227 6.23 -11.06 10.26
N VAL A 228 6.98 -10.49 9.31
CA VAL A 228 7.48 -9.11 9.36
C VAL A 228 6.90 -8.26 8.23
N ARG A 229 6.19 -8.80 7.24
CA ARG A 229 5.72 -8.07 6.06
C ARG A 229 4.31 -8.51 5.67
N LEU A 230 3.77 -7.90 4.61
CA LEU A 230 2.56 -8.40 3.97
C LEU A 230 2.88 -9.74 3.31
N ASP A 231 1.97 -10.69 3.41
CA ASP A 231 2.08 -12.03 2.82
C ASP A 231 0.68 -12.63 2.51
N PRO A 232 0.55 -13.61 1.60
CA PRO A 232 -0.75 -14.20 1.27
C PRO A 232 -1.51 -14.77 2.46
N THR A 233 -0.81 -15.21 3.53
CA THR A 233 -1.48 -15.78 4.72
C THR A 233 -2.25 -14.77 5.57
N ASP A 234 -2.12 -13.48 5.30
CA ASP A 234 -2.70 -12.43 6.14
C ASP A 234 -4.21 -12.24 5.92
N ALA A 235 -4.77 -12.73 4.82
CA ALA A 235 -6.21 -12.68 4.54
C ALA A 235 -6.65 -13.80 3.59
N ASP A 236 -7.95 -14.04 3.50
CA ASP A 236 -8.53 -15.02 2.55
C ASP A 236 -8.16 -14.69 1.09
N PHE A 237 -7.93 -13.40 0.82
CA PHE A 237 -7.44 -12.90 -0.45
C PHE A 237 -6.53 -11.69 -0.25
N VAL A 238 -5.38 -11.71 -0.92
CA VAL A 238 -4.38 -10.64 -0.88
C VAL A 238 -4.02 -10.29 -2.31
N ASP A 239 -4.31 -9.06 -2.74
CA ASP A 239 -3.94 -8.55 -4.05
C ASP A 239 -3.01 -7.34 -3.93
N VAL A 240 -2.02 -7.24 -4.80
CA VAL A 240 -0.96 -6.24 -4.70
C VAL A 240 -0.80 -5.50 -6.02
N ILE A 241 -0.62 -4.17 -5.97
CA ILE A 241 -0.32 -3.35 -7.14
C ILE A 241 1.08 -2.77 -6.96
N HIS A 242 2.05 -3.26 -7.73
CA HIS A 242 3.41 -2.73 -7.76
C HIS A 242 3.50 -1.59 -8.77
N SER A 243 4.01 -0.44 -8.35
CA SER A 243 4.14 0.73 -9.22
C SER A 243 5.52 1.38 -9.17
N ASP A 244 6.32 1.13 -8.13
CA ASP A 244 7.67 1.69 -7.95
C ASP A 244 8.71 0.66 -7.48
N ALA A 245 8.62 -0.57 -8.00
CA ALA A 245 9.50 -1.71 -7.72
C ALA A 245 10.89 -1.59 -8.38
N THR A 246 11.42 -0.37 -8.49
CA THR A 246 12.80 -0.11 -8.93
C THR A 246 13.72 -0.33 -7.73
N ASP A 247 14.95 -0.83 -7.92
CA ASP A 247 15.84 -1.05 -6.75
C ASP A 247 16.00 0.25 -5.95
N ILE A 248 16.02 0.15 -4.61
CA ILE A 248 16.19 1.29 -3.70
C ILE A 248 17.40 2.18 -4.02
N LEU A 249 18.47 1.61 -4.59
CA LEU A 249 19.67 2.34 -5.07
C LEU A 249 19.36 3.34 -6.20
N PHE A 250 18.25 3.13 -6.90
CA PHE A 250 17.71 3.98 -7.96
C PHE A 250 16.43 4.72 -7.52
N ILE A 251 16.17 4.80 -6.20
CA ILE A 251 15.09 5.59 -5.56
C ILE A 251 13.68 4.98 -5.75
N GLY A 252 13.56 3.66 -5.97
CA GLY A 252 12.26 2.99 -5.85
C GLY A 252 11.88 2.80 -4.38
N PHE A 253 10.62 3.07 -4.04
CA PHE A 253 10.11 2.91 -2.67
C PHE A 253 9.34 1.61 -2.47
N GLY A 254 8.77 1.04 -3.54
CA GLY A 254 7.96 -0.17 -3.51
C GLY A 254 8.81 -1.44 -3.62
N MET A 255 8.36 -2.54 -3.01
CA MET A 255 9.01 -3.85 -3.15
C MET A 255 8.74 -4.47 -4.52
N SER A 256 9.68 -5.30 -4.97
CA SER A 256 9.60 -6.08 -6.21
C SER A 256 9.15 -7.52 -6.01
N HIS A 257 9.24 -8.02 -4.77
CA HIS A 257 8.77 -9.35 -4.42
C HIS A 257 7.25 -9.40 -4.48
N SER A 258 6.73 -10.46 -5.09
CA SER A 258 5.31 -10.78 -5.02
C SER A 258 4.96 -11.20 -3.59
N VAL A 259 3.96 -10.56 -3.01
CA VAL A 259 3.52 -10.76 -1.61
C VAL A 259 2.02 -10.97 -1.48
N GLY A 260 1.31 -11.15 -2.61
CA GLY A 260 -0.10 -11.49 -2.66
C GLY A 260 -0.37 -12.88 -3.23
N HIS A 261 -1.65 -13.22 -3.23
CA HIS A 261 -2.18 -14.29 -4.07
C HIS A 261 -2.10 -13.86 -5.54
N VAL A 262 -2.36 -12.58 -5.81
CA VAL A 262 -2.28 -11.97 -7.13
C VAL A 262 -1.50 -10.65 -7.04
N ASP A 263 -0.41 -10.55 -7.79
CA ASP A 263 0.46 -9.38 -7.81
C ASP A 263 0.45 -8.75 -9.21
N PHE A 264 -0.04 -7.52 -9.30
CA PHE A 264 -0.15 -6.75 -10.53
C PHE A 264 1.07 -5.85 -10.72
N PHE A 265 1.67 -5.90 -11.90
CA PHE A 265 2.83 -5.11 -12.31
C PHE A 265 2.49 -4.21 -13.52
N PRO A 266 1.61 -3.20 -13.37
CA PRO A 266 1.33 -2.24 -14.42
C PRO A 266 2.62 -1.56 -14.89
N ASN A 267 2.88 -1.59 -16.20
CA ASN A 267 4.10 -1.04 -16.81
C ASN A 267 5.39 -1.59 -16.17
N ASN A 268 5.45 -2.92 -16.00
CA ASN A 268 6.51 -3.64 -15.28
C ASN A 268 6.60 -3.32 -13.77
N GLY A 269 5.65 -2.57 -13.23
CA GLY A 269 5.60 -2.15 -11.83
C GLY A 269 6.73 -1.23 -11.39
N ARG A 270 7.45 -0.58 -12.31
CA ARG A 270 8.65 0.23 -12.01
C ARG A 270 8.52 1.69 -12.38
N ASN A 271 8.46 1.98 -13.68
CA ASN A 271 8.42 3.34 -14.20
C ASN A 271 7.07 3.56 -14.87
N GLN A 272 6.21 4.31 -14.18
CA GLN A 272 4.86 4.54 -14.65
C GLN A 272 4.84 5.65 -15.71
N PRO A 273 4.13 5.49 -16.82
CA PRO A 273 3.93 6.55 -17.79
C PRO A 273 3.39 7.82 -17.12
N GLY A 274 3.79 8.99 -17.61
CA GLY A 274 3.42 10.27 -17.01
C GLY A 274 4.24 10.68 -15.77
N CYS A 275 4.90 9.74 -15.09
CA CYS A 275 5.90 10.03 -14.06
C CYS A 275 7.26 10.32 -14.71
N LYS A 276 7.38 11.47 -15.40
CA LYS A 276 8.68 11.93 -15.91
C LYS A 276 9.47 12.60 -14.79
N THR A 277 10.77 12.34 -14.73
CA THR A 277 11.78 13.02 -13.88
C THR A 277 12.00 14.50 -14.26
N ASP A 278 11.06 15.16 -14.93
CA ASP A 278 11.19 16.57 -15.31
C ASP A 278 10.81 17.49 -14.15
N LYS A 279 11.86 17.78 -13.37
CA LYS A 279 11.96 18.44 -12.07
C LYS A 279 11.36 19.85 -11.93
N PHE A 280 10.55 20.34 -12.87
CA PHE A 280 10.09 21.74 -12.82
C PHE A 280 8.63 21.97 -13.23
N LYS A 281 7.98 21.03 -13.93
CA LYS A 281 6.60 21.23 -14.40
C LYS A 281 5.51 20.82 -13.39
N SER A 282 5.76 19.84 -12.50
CA SER A 282 4.77 19.46 -11.48
C SER A 282 4.52 20.57 -10.46
N PHE A 283 5.52 21.41 -10.17
CA PHE A 283 5.42 22.55 -9.25
C PHE A 283 4.45 23.64 -9.72
N ILE A 284 4.27 23.80 -11.03
CA ILE A 284 3.48 24.90 -11.62
C ILE A 284 2.03 24.48 -11.87
N THR A 285 1.76 23.18 -12.07
CA THR A 285 0.45 22.69 -12.54
C THR A 285 -0.42 22.05 -11.47
N ASP A 286 0.18 21.39 -10.47
CA ASP A 286 -0.57 20.56 -9.50
C ASP A 286 -0.71 21.24 -8.11
N GLY A 287 -0.23 22.48 -7.94
CA GLY A 287 -0.15 23.16 -6.64
C GLY A 287 1.07 22.75 -5.81
N LEU A 288 1.49 23.59 -4.87
CA LEU A 288 2.81 23.46 -4.22
C LEU A 288 2.98 22.17 -3.39
N ASN A 289 1.95 21.74 -2.67
CA ASN A 289 2.00 20.55 -1.81
C ASN A 289 1.91 19.25 -2.62
N GLU A 290 0.98 19.16 -3.57
CA GLU A 290 0.81 17.98 -4.43
C GLU A 290 1.94 17.86 -5.46
N GLY A 291 2.43 19.00 -5.96
CA GLY A 291 3.60 19.08 -6.83
C GLY A 291 4.88 18.59 -6.16
N LEU A 292 5.10 18.89 -4.87
CA LEU A 292 6.26 18.42 -4.08
C LEU A 292 6.14 16.93 -3.70
N ARG A 293 4.92 16.46 -3.40
CA ARG A 293 4.62 15.04 -3.14
C ARG A 293 4.88 14.17 -4.38
N ARG A 294 4.40 14.61 -5.55
CA ARG A 294 4.62 13.92 -6.84
C ARG A 294 6.05 14.05 -7.35
N PHE A 295 6.79 15.08 -6.93
CA PHE A 295 8.17 15.33 -7.39
C PHE A 295 9.16 14.21 -7.01
N GLY A 296 8.93 13.51 -5.90
CA GLY A 296 9.77 12.37 -5.46
C GLY A 296 9.07 11.02 -5.49
N ALA A 297 7.73 10.98 -5.37
CA ALA A 297 6.97 9.75 -5.16
C ALA A 297 5.94 9.44 -6.26
N CYS A 298 6.03 10.04 -7.46
CA CYS A 298 5.00 9.85 -8.51
C CYS A 298 4.73 8.39 -8.82
N ASN A 299 5.77 7.58 -9.08
CA ASN A 299 5.61 6.15 -9.33
C ASN A 299 4.96 5.46 -8.13
N HIS A 300 5.44 5.76 -6.92
CA HIS A 300 4.94 5.17 -5.68
C HIS A 300 3.46 5.46 -5.41
N GLN A 301 2.98 6.61 -5.88
CA GLN A 301 1.60 7.05 -5.75
C GLN A 301 0.68 6.50 -6.84
N ARG A 302 1.21 5.98 -7.96
CA ARG A 302 0.38 5.51 -9.09
C ARG A 302 -0.46 4.29 -8.76
N SER A 303 -0.03 3.44 -7.83
CA SER A 303 -0.86 2.35 -7.31
C SER A 303 -2.20 2.85 -6.76
N LEU A 304 -2.20 4.00 -6.06
CA LEU A 304 -3.42 4.64 -5.55
C LEU A 304 -4.28 5.21 -6.67
N ASP A 305 -3.67 5.90 -7.63
CA ASP A 305 -4.38 6.42 -8.79
C ASP A 305 -5.10 5.28 -9.55
N PHE A 306 -4.42 4.15 -9.74
CA PHE A 306 -5.02 2.96 -10.35
C PHE A 306 -6.15 2.40 -9.49
N MET A 307 -5.92 2.22 -8.19
CA MET A 307 -6.94 1.70 -7.26
C MET A 307 -8.20 2.57 -7.28
N ILE A 308 -8.07 3.89 -7.14
CA ILE A 308 -9.16 4.87 -7.21
C ILE A 308 -9.88 4.78 -8.56
N HIS A 309 -9.13 4.72 -9.66
CA HIS A 309 -9.71 4.59 -11.00
C HIS A 309 -10.55 3.31 -11.16
N THR A 310 -10.16 2.19 -10.53
CA THR A 310 -10.93 0.94 -10.58
C THR A 310 -12.28 1.04 -9.85
N ILE A 311 -12.40 1.92 -8.85
CA ILE A 311 -13.65 2.18 -8.14
C ILE A 311 -14.62 2.96 -9.04
N ASN A 312 -14.10 3.99 -9.72
CA ASN A 312 -14.89 4.91 -10.55
C ASN A 312 -15.28 4.30 -11.91
N TYR A 313 -14.36 3.62 -12.61
CA TYR A 313 -14.54 3.15 -13.98
C TYR A 313 -14.71 1.63 -14.09
N ARG A 314 -15.77 1.09 -13.47
CA ARG A 314 -16.03 -0.37 -13.41
C ARG A 314 -16.34 -1.02 -14.77
N LYS A 315 -16.74 -0.24 -15.77
CA LYS A 315 -17.17 -0.74 -17.09
C LYS A 315 -16.00 -1.20 -17.97
N ILE A 316 -14.80 -0.66 -17.76
CA ILE A 316 -13.61 -1.02 -18.53
C ILE A 316 -12.61 -1.61 -17.52
N PRO A 317 -12.49 -2.95 -17.44
CA PRO A 317 -11.61 -3.58 -16.45
C PRO A 317 -10.13 -3.45 -16.87
N PRO A 318 -9.23 -3.07 -15.96
CA PRO A 318 -7.79 -3.20 -16.19
C PRO A 318 -7.38 -4.67 -16.05
N VAL A 319 -7.42 -5.41 -17.16
CA VAL A 319 -7.07 -6.83 -17.20
C VAL A 319 -5.55 -6.99 -17.17
N GLY A 320 -5.05 -7.65 -16.13
CA GLY A 320 -3.70 -8.18 -16.05
C GLY A 320 -3.62 -9.59 -16.61
N TYR A 321 -2.50 -9.92 -17.24
CA TYR A 321 -2.23 -11.21 -17.86
C TYR A 321 -1.12 -11.92 -17.12
N GLU A 322 -1.35 -13.17 -16.74
CA GLU A 322 -0.38 -13.97 -16.03
C GLU A 322 0.81 -14.29 -16.92
N CYS A 323 2.00 -13.88 -16.49
CA CYS A 323 3.22 -14.09 -17.25
C CYS A 323 4.43 -14.32 -16.35
N THR A 324 5.46 -14.98 -16.87
CA THR A 324 6.69 -15.24 -16.10
C THR A 324 7.48 -13.95 -15.85
N ASN A 325 7.46 -13.02 -16.81
CA ASN A 325 8.17 -11.75 -16.72
C ASN A 325 7.63 -10.74 -17.76
N TRP A 326 8.00 -9.47 -17.58
CA TRP A 326 7.60 -8.38 -18.46
C TRP A 326 8.06 -8.52 -19.92
N LYS A 327 9.25 -9.11 -20.16
CA LYS A 327 9.77 -9.28 -21.52
C LYS A 327 8.89 -10.26 -22.32
N ASP A 328 8.47 -11.35 -21.70
CA ASP A 328 7.58 -12.33 -22.30
C ASP A 328 6.16 -11.78 -22.51
N PHE A 329 5.68 -10.94 -21.58
CA PHE A 329 4.44 -10.20 -21.74
C PHE A 329 4.51 -9.27 -22.97
N LEU A 330 5.56 -8.46 -23.11
CA LEU A 330 5.75 -7.58 -24.27
C LEU A 330 5.91 -8.34 -25.60
N ALA A 331 6.48 -9.54 -25.55
CA ALA A 331 6.58 -10.41 -26.72
C ALA A 331 5.25 -11.10 -27.09
N GLY A 332 4.17 -10.85 -26.35
CA GLY A 332 2.84 -11.41 -26.57
C GLY A 332 2.73 -12.91 -26.26
N LYS A 333 3.64 -13.48 -25.46
CA LYS A 333 3.64 -14.90 -25.09
C LYS A 333 2.54 -15.27 -24.09
N CYS A 334 1.95 -14.27 -23.44
CA CYS A 334 0.96 -14.41 -22.37
C CYS A 334 -0.36 -13.70 -22.72
N ALA A 335 -0.68 -13.61 -24.02
CA ALA A 335 -1.74 -12.78 -24.57
C ALA A 335 -3.17 -13.34 -24.40
N GLU A 336 -3.34 -14.51 -23.80
CA GLU A 336 -4.64 -15.20 -23.68
C GLU A 336 -4.92 -15.58 -22.24
N CYS A 337 -6.15 -15.37 -21.79
CA CYS A 337 -6.61 -15.72 -20.44
C CYS A 337 -6.82 -17.22 -20.23
N GLY A 338 -6.67 -18.05 -21.28
CA GLY A 338 -7.04 -19.47 -21.25
C GLY A 338 -8.55 -19.69 -21.39
N LYS A 339 -8.96 -20.96 -21.50
CA LYS A 339 -10.37 -21.34 -21.76
C LYS A 339 -11.30 -21.07 -20.58
N ASP A 340 -10.74 -21.08 -19.37
CA ASP A 340 -11.43 -20.84 -18.10
C ASP A 340 -11.17 -19.44 -17.54
N SER A 341 -10.49 -18.57 -18.30
CA SER A 341 -10.04 -17.24 -17.89
C SER A 341 -8.99 -17.20 -16.76
N SER A 342 -8.53 -18.34 -16.25
CA SER A 342 -7.65 -18.44 -15.05
C SER A 342 -6.30 -17.73 -15.17
N ARG A 343 -5.87 -17.36 -16.39
CA ARG A 343 -4.59 -16.68 -16.65
C ARG A 343 -4.70 -15.16 -16.74
N CYS A 344 -5.84 -14.60 -16.37
CA CYS A 344 -6.05 -13.17 -16.29
C CYS A 344 -6.55 -12.80 -14.91
N ALA A 345 -6.45 -11.53 -14.53
CA ALA A 345 -7.15 -11.01 -13.35
C ALA A 345 -7.47 -9.54 -13.56
N ILE A 346 -8.53 -9.05 -12.92
CA ILE A 346 -8.88 -7.63 -12.98
C ILE A 346 -8.12 -6.91 -11.86
N MET A 347 -7.23 -5.98 -12.20
CA MET A 347 -6.53 -5.19 -11.19
C MET A 347 -7.50 -4.32 -10.37
N GLY A 348 -7.20 -4.11 -9.08
CA GLY A 348 -7.93 -3.19 -8.21
C GLY A 348 -9.20 -3.78 -7.60
N ILE A 349 -10.26 -2.98 -7.46
CA ILE A 349 -11.39 -3.33 -6.57
C ILE A 349 -12.13 -4.63 -6.95
N ARG A 350 -12.00 -5.09 -8.19
CA ARG A 350 -12.62 -6.32 -8.72
C ARG A 350 -11.67 -7.53 -8.76
N ALA A 351 -10.45 -7.42 -8.21
CA ALA A 351 -9.49 -8.52 -8.22
C ALA A 351 -10.00 -9.79 -7.52
N ASP A 352 -10.90 -9.64 -6.55
CA ASP A 352 -11.46 -10.72 -5.77
C ASP A 352 -12.61 -11.49 -6.46
N GLU A 353 -12.96 -11.10 -7.69
CA GLU A 353 -13.84 -11.87 -8.60
C GLU A 353 -13.17 -13.17 -9.08
N TYR A 354 -11.83 -13.22 -9.05
CA TYR A 354 -11.03 -14.42 -9.34
C TYR A 354 -10.93 -15.30 -8.09
N LYS A 355 -12.02 -16.04 -7.82
CA LYS A 355 -12.17 -16.84 -6.60
C LYS A 355 -11.18 -17.99 -6.50
N GLU A 356 -10.70 -18.50 -7.62
CA GLU A 356 -9.75 -19.60 -7.72
C GLU A 356 -8.39 -19.30 -7.07
N HIS A 357 -8.02 -18.02 -6.96
CA HIS A 357 -6.76 -17.60 -6.35
C HIS A 357 -6.87 -17.34 -4.84
N ARG A 358 -8.09 -17.35 -4.27
CA ARG A 358 -8.29 -17.20 -2.81
C ARG A 358 -7.73 -18.40 -2.08
N ASN A 359 -7.05 -18.17 -0.95
CA ASN A 359 -6.39 -19.21 -0.16
C ASN A 359 -5.43 -20.11 -0.95
N SER A 360 -4.96 -19.65 -2.10
CA SER A 360 -3.99 -20.36 -2.92
C SER A 360 -2.59 -20.20 -2.33
N SER A 361 -1.83 -21.30 -2.25
CA SER A 361 -0.39 -21.22 -1.96
C SER A 361 0.44 -20.77 -3.16
N ILE A 362 -0.20 -20.55 -4.32
CA ILE A 362 0.42 -20.13 -5.57
C ILE A 362 0.18 -18.63 -5.73
N THR A 363 1.28 -17.90 -5.89
CA THR A 363 1.26 -16.48 -6.25
C THR A 363 1.24 -16.31 -7.76
N HIS A 364 0.36 -15.44 -8.25
CA HIS A 364 0.18 -15.16 -9.67
C HIS A 364 0.66 -13.76 -10.05
N ASN A 365 1.62 -13.68 -10.95
CA ASN A 365 2.16 -12.40 -11.43
C ASN A 365 1.44 -11.94 -12.70
N MET A 366 0.74 -10.82 -12.57
CA MET A 366 -0.13 -10.27 -13.59
C MET A 366 0.48 -9.00 -14.19
N TYR A 367 0.61 -8.95 -15.52
CA TYR A 367 1.19 -7.81 -16.23
C TYR A 367 0.15 -7.11 -17.11
N LEU A 368 0.24 -5.78 -17.18
CA LEU A 368 -0.61 -4.92 -18.00
C LEU A 368 0.10 -3.62 -18.34
N GLN A 369 -0.36 -2.94 -19.39
CA GLN A 369 0.05 -1.58 -19.72
C GLN A 369 -1.02 -0.59 -19.32
N THR A 370 -0.61 0.58 -18.85
CA THR A 370 -1.51 1.70 -18.60
C THR A 370 -0.94 2.98 -19.23
N SER A 371 -1.80 3.97 -19.46
CA SER A 371 -1.40 5.29 -19.94
C SER A 371 -0.91 6.17 -18.79
N GLY A 372 -0.29 7.31 -19.11
CA GLY A 372 0.28 8.19 -18.10
C GLY A 372 -0.68 9.19 -17.45
N LYS A 373 -1.96 9.21 -17.87
CA LYS A 373 -2.98 10.12 -17.35
C LYS A 373 -4.34 9.44 -17.37
N SER A 374 -5.22 9.82 -16.44
CA SER A 374 -6.59 9.35 -16.46
C SER A 374 -7.31 9.76 -17.78
N PRO A 375 -8.10 8.87 -18.42
CA PRO A 375 -8.27 7.47 -18.04
C PRO A 375 -7.04 6.61 -18.36
N PHE A 376 -6.56 5.88 -17.34
CA PHE A 376 -5.32 5.09 -17.40
C PHE A 376 -5.47 3.88 -18.32
N TRP A 377 -6.68 3.38 -18.51
CA TRP A 377 -7.05 2.40 -19.52
C TRP A 377 -8.29 2.91 -20.26
N ARG A 378 -8.33 2.70 -21.58
CA ARG A 378 -9.51 2.96 -22.41
C ARG A 378 -9.99 1.65 -23.00
N GLN A 379 -11.25 1.63 -23.45
CA GLN A 379 -11.84 0.49 -24.14
C GLN A 379 -10.97 0.18 -25.36
N GLU A 380 -10.12 -0.84 -25.27
CA GLU A 380 -9.66 -1.49 -26.49
C GLU A 380 -10.90 -2.13 -27.08
N THR A 381 -11.36 -1.61 -28.21
CA THR A 381 -12.22 -2.37 -29.09
C THR A 381 -11.39 -3.58 -29.49
N TRP A 382 -11.54 -4.72 -28.80
CA TRP A 382 -10.89 -5.97 -29.15
C TRP A 382 -11.50 -6.46 -30.46
N PRO A 383 -10.90 -6.22 -31.64
CA PRO A 383 -11.45 -6.75 -32.87
C PRO A 383 -10.96 -8.20 -32.87
N THR A 384 -11.91 -9.13 -32.84
CA THR A 384 -11.67 -10.54 -33.10
C THR A 384 -10.67 -10.69 -34.26
N GLY A 385 -9.47 -11.21 -33.98
CA GLY A 385 -8.61 -11.79 -35.00
C GLY A 385 -7.30 -11.08 -35.40
N HIS A 386 -6.64 -10.26 -34.57
CA HIS A 386 -5.25 -9.84 -34.86
C HIS A 386 -4.36 -9.87 -33.61
N SER A 387 -3.25 -10.62 -33.70
CA SER A 387 -2.35 -10.97 -32.58
C SER A 387 -1.94 -9.77 -31.72
N VAL A 388 -1.97 -9.98 -30.40
CA VAL A 388 -1.50 -9.02 -29.37
C VAL A 388 -0.05 -8.57 -29.64
N VAL A 389 0.76 -9.42 -30.27
CA VAL A 389 2.16 -9.20 -30.66
C VAL A 389 2.34 -7.96 -31.55
N ASN A 390 1.45 -7.74 -32.53
CA ASN A 390 1.64 -6.64 -33.49
C ASN A 390 1.27 -5.26 -32.91
N ARG A 391 0.49 -5.20 -31.82
CA ARG A 391 -0.01 -3.93 -31.24
C ARG A 391 0.81 -3.41 -30.06
N ILE A 392 1.47 -4.29 -29.29
CA ILE A 392 2.48 -3.89 -28.30
C ILE A 392 3.64 -3.13 -29.00
N MET A 393 3.97 -3.52 -30.23
CA MET A 393 4.96 -2.83 -31.07
C MET A 393 4.49 -1.44 -31.53
N GLU A 394 3.22 -1.27 -31.89
CA GLU A 394 2.67 0.05 -32.31
C GLU A 394 2.53 1.05 -31.15
N PHE A 395 2.23 0.60 -29.93
CA PHE A 395 2.17 1.48 -28.75
C PHE A 395 3.55 2.04 -28.37
N ASN A 396 4.61 1.23 -28.53
CA ASN A 396 6.00 1.66 -28.30
C ASN A 396 6.56 2.59 -29.39
N LEU A 397 5.95 2.64 -30.57
CA LEU A 397 6.36 3.51 -31.69
C LEU A 397 5.65 4.88 -31.69
N LYS A 398 4.65 5.09 -30.82
CA LYS A 398 3.85 6.33 -30.77
C LYS A 398 3.96 7.12 -29.45
N GLN A 399 4.83 6.71 -28.52
CA GLN A 399 5.30 7.55 -27.39
C GLN A 399 6.69 8.10 -27.68
#